data_AF-A0A357XZ97-F1
#
_entry.id   AF-A0A357XZ97-F1
#
_cell.length_a   1.000
_cell.length_b   1.000
_cell.length_c   1.000
_cell.angle_alpha   90.00
_cell.angle_beta   90.00
_cell.angle_gamma   90.00
#
_symmetry.space_group_name_H-M   'P 1'
#
loop_
_entity.id
_entity.type
_entity.pdbx_description
1 polymer ?
#
loop_
_entity_poly.entity_id
_entity_poly.type
_entity_poly.pdbx_seq_one_letter_code
_entity_poly.pdbx_strand_id
1 'polypeptide(L)'
;RAIERWNADGVPPPGWIVDVSEITRNWVDFANAIPDGKTVLVVSSNGIIRFAPKILADNDYERFREENNLKVTTGGICLLRYDRERWSIPLWNDSSKGYTEND
;
A
#
# COMPACT_ATOMS: atom_id res chain seq x y z
N ARG A 1 -16.47 -12.31 7.20
CA ARG A 1 -17.47 -11.51 6.43
C ARG A 1 -16.81 -10.92 5.18
N ALA A 2 -17.56 -10.59 4.12
CA ALA A 2 -16.99 -10.09 2.85
C ALA A 2 -16.09 -8.84 3.01
N ILE A 3 -16.44 -7.93 3.91
CA ILE A 3 -15.62 -6.73 4.20
C ILE A 3 -14.29 -7.04 4.90
N GLU A 4 -14.22 -8.13 5.68
CA GLU A 4 -12.99 -8.56 6.35
C GLU A 4 -11.99 -9.08 5.33
N ARG A 5 -12.44 -9.91 4.35
CA ARG A 5 -11.61 -10.38 3.23
C ARG A 5 -11.14 -9.25 2.33
N TRP A 6 -11.97 -8.22 2.13
CA TRP A 6 -11.52 -7.02 1.43
C TRP A 6 -10.36 -6.35 2.17
N ASN A 7 -10.46 -6.19 3.49
CA ASN A 7 -9.44 -5.52 4.30
C ASN A 7 -8.17 -6.36 4.50
N ALA A 8 -8.27 -7.68 4.63
CA ALA A 8 -7.12 -8.56 4.81
C ALA A 8 -6.47 -8.95 3.48
N ASP A 9 -7.27 -9.32 2.48
CA ASP A 9 -6.79 -10.00 1.28
C ASP A 9 -6.91 -9.15 0.01
N GLY A 10 -7.57 -7.98 0.08
CA GLY A 10 -7.89 -7.20 -1.12
C GLY A 10 -8.94 -7.85 -2.02
N VAL A 11 -9.72 -8.80 -1.52
CA VAL A 11 -10.77 -9.50 -2.30
C VAL A 11 -12.07 -8.70 -2.27
N PRO A 12 -12.56 -8.17 -3.41
CA PRO A 12 -13.72 -7.30 -3.43
C PRO A 12 -14.99 -8.06 -3.01
N PRO A 13 -15.93 -7.39 -2.31
CA PRO A 13 -17.24 -7.97 -2.02
C PRO A 13 -18.02 -8.32 -3.29
N PRO A 14 -18.93 -9.32 -3.25
CA PRO A 14 -19.80 -9.62 -4.37
C PRO A 14 -20.57 -8.39 -4.89
N GLY A 15 -20.62 -8.22 -6.21
CA GLY A 15 -21.31 -7.10 -6.86
C GLY A 15 -20.49 -5.80 -6.98
N TRP A 16 -19.27 -5.75 -6.44
CA TRP A 16 -18.38 -4.61 -6.63
C TRP A 16 -17.69 -4.71 -7.99
N ILE A 17 -17.69 -3.59 -8.74
CA ILE A 17 -17.01 -3.48 -10.03
C ILE A 17 -15.60 -2.95 -9.77
N VAL A 18 -14.63 -3.85 -9.58
CA VAL A 18 -13.23 -3.53 -9.29
C VAL A 18 -12.33 -4.50 -10.05
N ASP A 19 -11.42 -3.98 -10.89
CA ASP A 19 -10.36 -4.78 -11.50
C ASP A 19 -9.11 -4.75 -10.61
N VAL A 20 -8.99 -5.75 -9.74
CA VAL A 20 -7.83 -5.91 -8.85
C VAL A 20 -6.53 -6.13 -9.64
N SER A 21 -6.61 -6.78 -10.80
CA SER A 21 -5.44 -7.08 -11.61
C SER A 21 -4.91 -5.80 -12.27
N GLU A 22 -5.80 -4.95 -12.76
CA GLU A 22 -5.43 -3.63 -13.30
C GLU A 22 -4.82 -2.73 -12.21
N ILE A 23 -5.45 -2.63 -11.04
CA ILE A 23 -4.90 -1.82 -9.94
C ILE A 23 -3.50 -2.31 -9.54
N THR A 24 -3.33 -3.64 -9.47
CA THR A 24 -2.03 -4.26 -9.14
C THR A 24 -0.97 -3.93 -10.19
N ARG A 25 -1.29 -4.09 -11.47
CA ARG A 25 -0.37 -3.73 -12.57
C ARG A 25 0.02 -2.25 -12.52
N ASN A 26 -0.96 -1.37 -12.33
CA ASN A 26 -0.72 0.08 -12.28
C ASN A 26 0.24 0.46 -11.13
N TRP A 27 0.17 -0.21 -9.97
CA TRP A 27 1.13 0.00 -8.88
C TRP A 27 2.55 -0.43 -9.24
N VAL A 28 2.69 -1.59 -9.88
CA VAL A 28 3.99 -2.11 -10.33
C VAL A 28 4.59 -1.20 -11.40
N ASP A 29 3.80 -0.82 -12.41
CA ASP A 29 4.23 0.07 -13.50
C ASP A 29 4.62 1.45 -12.96
N PHE A 30 3.82 2.00 -12.03
CA PHE A 30 4.14 3.26 -11.36
C PHE A 30 5.46 3.16 -10.58
N ALA A 31 5.65 2.11 -9.79
CA ALA A 31 6.86 1.90 -9.01
C ALA A 31 8.11 1.80 -9.90
N ASN A 32 8.01 1.07 -11.03
CA ASN A 32 9.09 0.93 -12.00
C ASN A 32 9.39 2.22 -12.78
N ALA A 33 8.44 3.14 -12.86
CA ALA A 33 8.62 4.44 -13.52
C ALA A 33 9.27 5.50 -12.63
N ILE A 34 9.40 5.25 -11.32
CA ILE A 34 10.06 6.18 -10.39
C ILE A 34 11.57 6.12 -10.60
N PRO A 35 12.25 7.24 -10.93
CA PRO A 35 13.70 7.24 -11.08
C PRO A 35 14.40 7.04 -9.72
N ASP A 36 15.55 6.38 -9.74
CA ASP A 36 16.38 6.17 -8.55
C ASP A 36 16.71 7.48 -7.83
N GLY A 37 16.71 7.42 -6.50
CA GLY A 37 17.02 8.56 -5.63
C GLY A 37 15.96 9.67 -5.60
N LYS A 38 14.78 9.45 -6.18
CA LYS A 38 13.66 10.39 -6.09
C LYS A 38 12.73 10.06 -4.92
N THR A 39 12.18 11.11 -4.33
CA THR A 39 11.10 11.03 -3.34
C THR A 39 9.80 11.48 -3.99
N VAL A 40 8.78 10.64 -3.92
CA VAL A 40 7.45 10.89 -4.50
C VAL A 40 6.40 10.84 -3.41
N LEU A 41 5.48 11.80 -3.39
CA LEU A 41 4.29 11.76 -2.55
C LEU A 41 3.10 11.26 -3.38
N VAL A 42 2.46 10.19 -2.92
CA VAL A 42 1.23 9.66 -3.52
C VAL A 42 0.07 9.89 -2.57
N VAL A 43 -0.94 10.62 -3.03
CA VAL A 43 -2.21 10.79 -2.32
C VAL A 43 -3.23 9.85 -2.97
N SER A 44 -3.75 8.92 -2.18
CA SER A 44 -4.62 7.84 -2.68
C SER A 44 -5.74 7.55 -1.68
N SER A 45 -6.80 6.89 -2.17
CA SER A 45 -7.84 6.34 -1.31
C SER A 45 -7.45 4.95 -0.77
N ASN A 46 -8.09 4.53 0.32
CA ASN A 46 -7.99 3.17 0.85
C ASN A 46 -8.32 2.09 -0.19
N GLY A 47 -9.19 2.38 -1.17
CA GLY A 47 -9.56 1.44 -2.23
C GLY A 47 -8.41 1.10 -3.19
N ILE A 48 -7.44 2.01 -3.34
CA ILE A 48 -6.30 1.86 -4.24
C ILE A 48 -5.00 1.58 -3.47
N ILE A 49 -4.74 2.31 -2.39
CA ILE A 49 -3.46 2.21 -1.65
C ILE A 49 -3.24 0.85 -1.01
N ARG A 50 -4.30 0.11 -0.67
CA ARG A 50 -4.21 -1.25 -0.11
C ARG A 50 -3.48 -2.24 -1.02
N PHE A 51 -3.36 -1.92 -2.31
CA PHE A 51 -2.66 -2.72 -3.30
C PHE A 51 -1.21 -2.27 -3.51
N ALA A 52 -0.77 -1.15 -2.92
CA ALA A 52 0.62 -0.71 -2.98
C ALA A 52 1.63 -1.78 -2.55
N PRO A 53 1.36 -2.65 -1.55
CA PRO A 53 2.30 -3.72 -1.20
C PRO A 53 2.54 -4.77 -2.29
N LYS A 54 1.75 -4.78 -3.37
CA LYS A 54 1.98 -5.67 -4.53
C LYS A 54 3.27 -5.38 -5.30
N ILE A 55 3.95 -4.27 -5.03
CA ILE A 55 5.27 -3.97 -5.60
C ILE A 55 6.40 -4.75 -4.92
N LEU A 56 6.12 -5.36 -3.77
CA LEU A 56 7.07 -6.22 -3.07
C LEU A 56 7.29 -7.52 -3.85
N ALA A 57 8.46 -8.14 -3.67
CA ALA A 57 8.68 -9.50 -4.15
C ALA A 57 7.66 -10.45 -3.50
N ASP A 58 7.28 -11.53 -4.21
CA ASP A 58 6.18 -12.42 -3.78
C ASP A 58 6.28 -12.88 -2.33
N ASN A 59 7.46 -13.35 -1.90
CA ASN A 59 7.68 -13.79 -0.51
C ASN A 59 7.56 -12.65 0.52
N ASP A 60 7.95 -11.42 0.15
CA ASP A 60 7.84 -10.25 1.02
C ASP A 60 6.39 -9.77 1.11
N TYR A 61 5.64 -9.86 0.01
CA TYR A 61 4.22 -9.50 -0.01
C TYR A 61 3.39 -10.43 0.89
N GLU A 62 3.61 -11.75 0.80
CA GLU A 62 2.87 -12.71 1.63
C GLU A 62 3.16 -12.47 3.12
N ARG A 63 4.44 -12.32 3.47
CA ARG A 63 4.83 -11.97 4.85
C ARG A 63 4.21 -10.64 5.30
N PHE A 64 4.21 -9.62 4.44
CA PHE A 64 3.62 -8.33 4.75
C PHE A 64 2.13 -8.45 5.07
N ARG A 65 1.37 -9.24 4.29
CA ARG A 65 -0.06 -9.49 4.54
C ARG A 65 -0.34 -10.26 5.82
N GLU A 66 0.52 -11.20 6.18
CA GLU A 66 0.38 -11.94 7.44
C GLU A 66 0.61 -11.03 8.65
N GLU A 67 1.55 -10.10 8.54
CA GLU A 67 1.92 -9.19 9.62
C GLU A 67 1.03 -7.92 9.70
N ASN A 68 0.30 -7.56 8.62
CA ASN A 68 -0.40 -6.27 8.52
C ASN A 68 -1.82 -6.37 7.92
N ASN A 69 -2.72 -5.49 8.38
CA ASN A 69 -3.99 -5.25 7.69
C ASN A 69 -3.77 -4.32 6.48
N LEU A 70 -4.28 -4.67 5.30
CA LEU A 70 -4.10 -3.85 4.08
C LEU A 70 -4.94 -2.56 4.11
N LYS A 71 -5.91 -2.43 5.01
CA LYS A 71 -6.70 -1.21 5.14
C LYS A 71 -5.83 -0.05 5.65
N VAL A 72 -5.76 1.01 4.86
CA VAL A 72 -5.18 2.30 5.29
C VAL A 72 -6.32 3.24 5.72
N THR A 73 -6.15 3.87 6.88
CA THR A 73 -7.10 4.82 7.45
C THR A 73 -6.95 6.20 6.82
N THR A 74 -7.99 7.02 6.89
CA THR A 74 -7.91 8.42 6.42
C THR A 74 -6.83 9.17 7.17
N GLY A 75 -5.92 9.81 6.45
CA GLY A 75 -4.77 10.50 7.04
C GLY A 75 -3.64 9.57 7.51
N GLY A 76 -3.77 8.25 7.33
CA GLY A 76 -2.69 7.31 7.61
C GLY A 76 -1.55 7.47 6.60
N ILE A 77 -0.32 7.49 7.12
CA ILE A 77 0.90 7.64 6.32
C ILE A 77 1.52 6.26 6.11
N CYS A 78 2.00 6.02 4.89
CA CYS A 78 2.80 4.85 4.53
C CYS A 78 4.14 5.30 3.95
N LEU A 79 5.21 4.58 4.29
CA LEU A 79 6.54 4.79 3.72
C LEU A 79 6.92 3.54 2.93
N LEU A 80 7.14 3.73 1.63
CA LEU A 80 7.67 2.73 0.72
C LEU A 80 9.10 3.15 0.35
N ARG A 81 10.03 2.21 0.36
CA ARG A 81 11.44 2.49 0.06
C ARG A 81 11.97 1.49 -0.95
N TYR A 82 12.58 2.02 -2.01
CA TYR A 82 13.35 1.25 -2.97
C TYR A 82 14.84 1.38 -2.63
N ASP A 83 15.51 0.25 -2.44
CA ASP A 83 16.96 0.18 -2.24
C ASP A 83 17.48 -1.14 -2.83
N ARG A 84 18.66 -1.10 -3.47
CA ARG A 84 19.32 -2.28 -4.07
C ARG A 84 18.36 -3.17 -4.86
N GLU A 85 17.62 -2.57 -5.78
CA GLU A 85 16.65 -3.23 -6.67
C GLU A 85 15.45 -3.88 -5.96
N ARG A 86 15.20 -3.53 -4.69
CA ARG A 86 14.13 -4.15 -3.88
C ARG A 86 13.27 -3.11 -3.19
N TRP A 87 11.97 -3.30 -3.28
CA TRP A 87 10.99 -2.54 -2.51
C TRP A 87 10.86 -3.09 -1.08
N SER A 88 10.63 -2.18 -0.13
CA SER A 88 10.31 -2.47 1.26
C SER A 88 9.27 -1.46 1.77
N ILE A 89 8.57 -1.81 2.85
CA ILE A 89 7.56 -0.93 3.48
C ILE A 89 7.93 -0.73 4.95
N PRO A 90 8.79 0.26 5.29
CA PRO A 90 9.17 0.52 6.68
C PRO A 90 8.05 1.05 7.56
N LEU A 91 7.01 1.66 6.96
CA LEU A 91 5.88 2.23 7.69
C LEU A 91 4.58 1.96 6.94
N TRP A 92 3.56 1.47 7.65
CA TRP A 92 2.26 1.20 7.08
C TRP A 92 1.13 1.70 7.98
N ASN A 93 0.25 2.52 7.41
CA ASN A 93 -0.94 3.05 8.07
C ASN A 93 -0.64 3.70 9.44
N ASP A 94 0.41 4.51 9.51
CA ASP A 94 0.71 5.30 10.70
C ASP A 94 -0.28 6.47 10.79
N SER A 95 -1.16 6.42 11.78
CA SER A 95 -2.15 7.46 12.06
C SER A 95 -1.72 8.36 13.22
N SER A 96 -0.48 8.28 13.68
CA SER A 96 0.03 9.21 14.67
C SER A 96 -0.11 10.61 14.08
N LYS A 97 -0.87 11.45 14.78
CA LYS A 97 -1.09 12.85 14.37
C LYS A 97 0.22 13.60 14.60
N GLY A 98 1.13 13.54 13.65
CA GLY A 98 2.40 14.24 13.68
C GLY A 98 2.25 15.73 13.37
N TYR A 99 1.74 16.51 14.32
CA TYR A 99 2.21 17.88 14.58
C TYR A 99 1.76 18.30 16.00
N THR A 100 2.65 18.15 16.99
CA THR A 100 2.62 19.04 18.16
C THR A 100 3.69 20.08 17.92
N GLU A 101 3.25 21.29 17.58
CA GLU A 101 4.06 22.49 17.69
C GLU A 101 4.50 22.58 19.15
N ASN A 102 5.81 22.50 19.41
CA ASN A 102 6.40 22.96 20.67
C ASN A 102 7.80 23.46 20.35
N ASP A 103 7.91 24.78 20.48
CA ASP A 103 9.13 25.61 20.50
C ASP A 103 10.18 25.14 21.51
#